data_AF-A0AAW3FDK0-F1
#
_entry.id   AF-A0AAW3FDK0-F1
#
_cell.length_a   1.000
_cell.length_b   1.000
_cell.length_c   1.000
_cell.angle_alpha   90.00
_cell.angle_beta   90.00
_cell.angle_gamma   90.00
#
_symmetry.space_group_name_H-M   'P 1'
#
loop_
_entity.id
_entity.type
_entity.pdbx_description
1 polymer ?
#
loop_
_entity_poly.entity_id
_entity_poly.type
_entity_poly.pdbx_seq_one_letter_code
_entity_poly.pdbx_strand_id
1 'polypeptide(L)'
;MMDFLGILRSFKQFTDKIECDMRHFTDNAQLPDEIDMYNFFDQWGGRAECMMYDYSMTICSIFDYVRFYDDAINIRYHIGKAKYYALRFNGRGVFLVSEKRYNELKGKKG
;
A
#
# COMPACT_ATOMS: atom_id res chain seq x y z
N MET A 1 -4.04 -18.77 23.69
CA MET A 1 -3.51 -19.90 22.90
C MET A 1 -3.97 -19.67 21.48
N MET A 2 -3.07 -19.69 20.51
CA MET A 2 -3.40 -19.47 19.10
C MET A 2 -4.04 -20.74 18.55
N ASP A 3 -5.23 -20.64 17.96
CA ASP A 3 -5.92 -21.79 17.38
C ASP A 3 -5.33 -22.14 16.00
N PHE A 4 -5.68 -23.32 15.50
CA PHE A 4 -5.18 -23.82 14.21
C PHE A 4 -5.47 -22.85 13.06
N LEU A 5 -6.63 -22.15 13.10
CA LEU A 5 -7.00 -21.14 12.12
C LEU A 5 -6.11 -19.90 12.19
N GLY A 6 -5.72 -19.46 13.39
CA GLY A 6 -4.75 -18.40 13.60
C GLY A 6 -3.40 -18.73 12.98
N ILE A 7 -2.91 -19.96 13.16
CA ILE A 7 -1.63 -20.43 12.57
C ILE A 7 -1.69 -20.38 11.05
N LEU A 8 -2.76 -20.89 10.44
CA LEU A 8 -2.95 -20.85 8.99
C LEU A 8 -3.01 -19.41 8.46
N ARG A 9 -3.68 -18.51 9.18
CA ARG A 9 -3.76 -17.09 8.82
C ARG A 9 -2.39 -16.42 8.84
N SER A 10 -1.60 -16.65 9.89
CA SER A 10 -0.25 -16.09 9.98
C SER A 10 0.70 -16.66 8.93
N PHE A 11 0.58 -17.94 8.58
CA PHE A 11 1.37 -18.54 7.50
C PHE A 11 1.00 -17.95 6.13
N LYS A 12 -0.30 -17.74 5.87
CA LYS A 12 -0.76 -17.04 4.66
C LYS A 12 -0.20 -15.61 4.60
N GLN A 13 -0.33 -14.83 5.68
CA GLN A 13 0.22 -13.46 5.73
C GLN A 13 1.73 -13.42 5.50
N PHE A 14 2.47 -14.41 6.00
CA PHE A 14 3.91 -14.53 5.80
C PHE A 14 4.27 -14.82 4.33
N THR A 15 3.56 -15.75 3.69
CA THR A 15 3.78 -16.11 2.29
C THR A 15 3.35 -14.99 1.34
N ASP A 16 2.20 -14.35 1.59
CA ASP A 16 1.75 -13.16 0.85
C ASP A 16 2.82 -12.06 0.95
N LYS A 17 3.35 -11.79 2.14
CA LYS A 17 4.42 -10.80 2.35
C LYS A 17 5.68 -11.13 1.55
N ILE A 18 6.12 -12.40 1.53
CA ILE A 18 7.28 -12.82 0.72
C ILE A 18 7.00 -12.59 -0.76
N GLU A 19 5.83 -12.98 -1.25
CA GLU A 19 5.45 -12.76 -2.65
C GLU A 19 5.47 -11.27 -3.00
N CYS A 20 4.95 -10.42 -2.12
CA CYS A 20 5.04 -8.97 -2.25
C CYS A 20 6.48 -8.46 -2.25
N ASP A 21 7.32 -9.00 -1.36
CA ASP A 21 8.74 -8.68 -1.26
C ASP A 21 9.49 -9.07 -2.55
N MET A 22 9.15 -10.21 -3.16
CA MET A 22 9.77 -10.69 -4.40
C MET A 22 9.35 -9.91 -5.64
N ARG A 23 8.19 -9.22 -5.63
CA ARG A 23 7.80 -8.28 -6.70
C ARG A 23 8.67 -7.01 -6.75
N HIS A 24 9.66 -6.86 -5.86
CA HIS A 24 10.63 -5.76 -5.88
C HIS A 24 11.77 -6.04 -6.86
N PHE A 25 11.63 -5.51 -8.07
CA PHE A 25 12.73 -5.37 -9.02
C PHE A 25 12.73 -3.98 -9.66
N THR A 26 13.03 -2.94 -8.88
CA THR A 26 13.42 -1.63 -9.44
C THR A 26 14.35 -0.89 -8.49
N ASP A 27 15.53 -1.45 -8.19
CA ASP A 27 16.55 -0.71 -7.43
C ASP A 27 17.14 0.49 -8.21
N ASN A 28 16.84 0.63 -9.51
CA ASN A 28 17.38 1.69 -10.38
C ASN A 28 16.32 2.51 -11.16
N ALA A 29 15.02 2.24 -11.00
CA ALA A 29 13.99 3.04 -11.68
C ALA A 29 13.59 4.22 -10.79
N GLN A 30 13.52 5.42 -11.38
CA GLN A 30 13.01 6.59 -10.69
C GLN A 30 11.53 6.37 -10.36
N LEU A 31 11.22 6.29 -9.07
CA LEU A 31 9.86 6.05 -8.60
C LEU A 31 8.94 7.24 -8.94
N PRO A 32 7.66 6.99 -9.26
CA PRO A 32 6.73 8.03 -9.68
C PRO A 32 6.32 8.93 -8.52
N ASP A 33 6.19 10.23 -8.79
CA ASP A 33 5.75 11.22 -7.79
C ASP A 33 4.22 11.23 -7.58
N GLU A 34 3.45 10.83 -8.60
CA GLU A 34 2.00 10.63 -8.55
C GLU A 34 1.67 9.32 -9.29
N ILE A 35 0.87 8.46 -8.68
CA ILE A 35 0.51 7.14 -9.23
C ILE A 35 -0.91 6.75 -8.83
N ASP A 36 -1.66 6.14 -9.74
CA ASP A 36 -2.98 5.59 -9.43
C ASP A 36 -2.86 4.23 -8.72
N MET A 37 -3.96 3.81 -8.08
CA MET A 37 -3.96 2.60 -7.26
C MET A 37 -3.71 1.32 -8.05
N TYR A 38 -4.14 1.24 -9.32
CA TYR A 38 -3.93 0.06 -10.15
C TYR A 38 -2.45 -0.11 -10.48
N ASN A 39 -1.84 0.93 -11.04
CA ASN A 39 -0.41 0.91 -11.37
C ASN A 39 0.46 0.75 -10.12
N PHE A 40 0.04 1.30 -8.97
CA PHE A 40 0.74 1.13 -7.70
C PHE A 40 0.93 -0.35 -7.35
N PHE A 41 -0.14 -1.16 -7.41
CA PHE A 41 -0.05 -2.59 -7.10
C PHE A 41 0.56 -3.42 -8.23
N ASP A 42 0.12 -3.19 -9.47
CA ASP A 42 0.40 -4.08 -10.60
C ASP A 42 1.80 -3.84 -11.20
N GLN A 43 2.14 -2.57 -11.45
CA GLN A 43 3.38 -2.22 -12.16
C GLN A 43 4.54 -1.96 -11.19
N TRP A 44 4.28 -1.39 -10.02
CA TRP A 44 5.32 -0.91 -9.11
C TRP A 44 5.51 -1.76 -7.86
N GLY A 45 4.79 -2.88 -7.72
CA GLY A 45 4.93 -3.79 -6.58
C GLY A 45 4.61 -3.13 -5.25
N GLY A 46 3.66 -2.18 -5.28
CA GLY A 46 3.21 -1.41 -4.14
C GLY A 46 2.54 -2.28 -3.09
N ARG A 47 2.69 -1.85 -1.83
CA ARG A 47 2.20 -2.55 -0.66
C ARG A 47 1.40 -1.60 0.21
N ALA A 48 0.21 -2.03 0.59
CA ALA A 48 -0.65 -1.34 1.54
C ALA A 48 -0.61 -2.10 2.87
N GLU A 49 -0.08 -1.48 3.90
CA GLU A 49 -0.13 -2.00 5.27
C GLU A 49 -1.40 -1.48 5.93
N CYS A 50 -2.38 -2.37 6.09
CA CYS A 50 -3.68 -2.08 6.67
C CYS A 50 -3.69 -2.45 8.16
N MET A 51 -4.10 -1.50 9.00
CA MET A 51 -4.46 -1.74 10.38
C MET A 51 -5.97 -2.00 10.45
N MET A 52 -6.35 -3.22 10.83
CA MET A 52 -7.73 -3.62 11.10
C MET A 52 -8.03 -3.48 12.60
N TYR A 53 -9.28 -3.71 13.00
CA TYR A 53 -9.69 -3.66 14.41
C TYR A 53 -8.95 -4.65 15.31
N ASP A 54 -8.71 -5.85 14.81
CA ASP A 54 -8.22 -7.01 15.57
C ASP A 54 -6.86 -7.55 15.09
N TYR A 55 -6.39 -7.14 13.91
CA TYR A 55 -5.09 -7.54 13.38
C TYR A 55 -4.51 -6.53 12.37
N SER A 56 -3.29 -6.78 11.91
CA SER A 56 -2.69 -6.06 10.78
C SER A 56 -2.56 -6.99 9.57
N MET A 57 -2.69 -6.42 8.38
CA MET A 57 -2.62 -7.15 7.11
C MET A 57 -1.79 -6.35 6.11
N THR A 58 -0.99 -7.05 5.30
CA THR A 58 -0.32 -6.45 4.15
C THR A 58 -1.06 -6.87 2.89
N ILE A 59 -1.46 -5.88 2.10
CA ILE A 59 -2.15 -6.04 0.82
C ILE A 59 -1.19 -5.65 -0.30
N CYS A 60 -1.12 -6.48 -1.34
CA CYS A 60 -0.24 -6.25 -2.49
C CYS A 60 -0.95 -6.52 -3.83
N SER A 61 -2.27 -6.51 -3.83
CA SER A 61 -3.10 -6.64 -5.02
C SER A 61 -4.22 -5.63 -4.96
N ILE A 62 -4.61 -5.11 -6.13
CA ILE A 62 -5.76 -4.21 -6.21
C ILE A 62 -7.06 -4.91 -5.79
N PHE A 63 -7.17 -6.21 -6.02
CA PHE A 63 -8.36 -7.00 -5.68
C PHE A 63 -8.57 -7.08 -4.16
N ASP A 64 -7.51 -7.44 -3.41
CA ASP A 64 -7.58 -7.49 -1.96
C ASP A 64 -7.74 -6.08 -1.38
N TYR A 65 -7.11 -5.07 -1.99
CA TYR A 65 -7.29 -3.68 -1.59
C TYR A 65 -8.77 -3.27 -1.66
N VAL A 66 -9.44 -3.47 -2.80
CA VAL A 66 -10.86 -3.15 -2.95
C VAL A 66 -11.73 -3.92 -1.95
N ARG A 67 -11.37 -5.17 -1.65
CA ARG A 67 -12.13 -6.02 -0.72
C ARG A 67 -12.04 -5.55 0.73
N PHE A 68 -10.90 -5.03 1.16
CA PHE A 68 -10.60 -4.75 2.57
C PHE A 68 -10.43 -3.26 2.89
N TYR A 69 -10.53 -2.38 1.89
CA TYR A 69 -10.30 -0.94 2.06
C TYR A 69 -11.23 -0.32 3.11
N ASP A 70 -12.52 -0.63 3.04
CA ASP A 70 -13.52 -0.05 3.95
C ASP A 70 -13.42 -0.60 5.39
N ASP A 71 -12.79 -1.76 5.58
CA ASP A 71 -12.58 -2.39 6.89
C ASP A 71 -11.32 -1.86 7.60
N ALA A 72 -10.43 -1.18 6.86
CA ALA A 72 -9.16 -0.72 7.39
C ALA A 72 -9.32 0.61 8.16
N ILE A 73 -8.87 0.63 9.41
CA ILE A 73 -8.83 1.84 10.25
C ILE A 73 -7.77 2.82 9.71
N ASN A 74 -6.66 2.27 9.21
CA ASN A 74 -5.56 3.04 8.67
C ASN A 74 -4.83 2.22 7.60
N ILE A 75 -4.34 2.89 6.57
CA ILE A 75 -3.57 2.28 5.49
C ILE A 75 -2.31 3.09 5.24
N ARG A 76 -1.16 2.42 5.27
CA ARG A 76 0.14 3.00 4.87
C ARG A 76 0.59 2.41 3.54
N TYR A 77 1.00 3.26 2.61
CA TYR A 77 1.35 2.86 1.25
C TYR A 77 2.86 2.95 1.03
N HIS A 78 3.43 1.89 0.48
CA HIS A 78 4.87 1.75 0.27
C HIS A 78 5.19 1.16 -1.11
N ILE A 79 6.17 1.73 -1.81
CA ILE A 79 6.91 1.02 -2.87
C ILE A 79 8.33 0.82 -2.35
N GLY A 80 8.62 -0.41 -1.93
CA GLY A 80 9.90 -0.75 -1.31
C GLY A 80 10.02 0.03 0.00
N LYS A 81 11.06 0.87 0.11
CA LYS A 81 11.26 1.77 1.26
C LYS A 81 10.59 3.13 1.10
N ALA A 82 10.13 3.49 -0.10
CA ALA A 82 9.53 4.79 -0.37
C ALA A 82 8.08 4.85 0.14
N LYS A 83 7.74 5.95 0.81
CA LYS A 83 6.40 6.18 1.36
C LYS A 83 5.53 6.97 0.39
N TYR A 84 4.26 6.59 0.34
CA TYR A 84 3.24 7.23 -0.47
C TYR A 84 2.04 7.65 0.37
N TYR A 85 1.36 8.71 -0.07
CA TYR A 85 0.22 9.30 0.60
C TYR A 85 -0.98 9.35 -0.34
N ALA A 86 -2.13 8.85 0.12
CA ALA A 86 -3.38 8.98 -0.60
C ALA A 86 -3.89 10.42 -0.54
N LEU A 87 -4.04 11.06 -1.70
CA LEU A 87 -4.62 12.38 -1.85
C LEU A 87 -5.78 12.35 -2.83
N ARG A 88 -6.86 13.04 -2.46
CA ARG A 88 -8.00 13.27 -3.35
C ARG A 88 -7.75 14.53 -4.16
N PHE A 89 -7.66 14.37 -5.48
CA PHE A 89 -7.58 15.48 -6.43
C PHE A 89 -8.99 15.75 -6.98
N ASN A 90 -9.44 17.01 -6.85
CA ASN A 90 -10.74 17.43 -7.36
C ASN A 90 -10.86 17.11 -8.86
N GLY A 91 -11.88 16.32 -9.22
CA GLY A 91 -12.16 15.93 -10.61
C GLY A 91 -11.31 14.79 -11.18
N ARG A 92 -10.25 14.32 -10.48
CA ARG A 92 -9.37 13.24 -10.96
C ARG A 92 -9.46 11.95 -10.13
N GLY A 93 -9.95 12.02 -8.89
CA GLY A 93 -10.05 10.86 -8.00
C GLY A 93 -8.93 10.81 -6.96
N VAL A 94 -8.70 9.63 -6.39
CA VAL A 94 -7.65 9.40 -5.38
C VAL A 94 -6.39 8.89 -6.06
N PHE A 95 -5.28 9.57 -5.82
CA PHE A 95 -3.95 9.16 -6.27
C PHE A 95 -3.04 8.98 -5.06
N LEU A 96 -2.04 8.12 -5.21
CA LEU A 96 -0.92 8.02 -4.29
C LEU A 96 0.18 8.98 -4.74
N VAL A 97 0.68 9.79 -3.83
CA VAL A 97 1.77 10.73 -4.10
C VAL A 97 3.00 10.40 -3.27
N SER A 98 4.20 10.61 -3.83
CA SER A 98 5.45 10.43 -3.10
C SER A 98 5.53 11.37 -1.90
N GLU A 99 6.27 11.00 -0.86
CA GLU A 99 6.51 11.88 0.31
C GLU A 99 7.05 13.26 -0.09
N LYS A 100 7.95 13.31 -1.07
CA LYS A 100 8.46 14.56 -1.64
C LYS A 100 7.33 15.42 -2.20
N ARG A 101 6.52 14.86 -3.11
CA ARG A 101 5.41 15.56 -3.75
C ARG A 101 4.34 15.98 -2.75
N TYR A 102 4.04 15.14 -1.77
CA TYR A 102 3.14 15.45 -0.66
C TYR A 102 3.59 16.70 0.10
N ASN A 103 4.88 16.78 0.45
CA ASN A 103 5.44 17.91 1.19
C ASN A 103 5.42 19.21 0.36
N GLU A 104 5.70 19.14 -0.95
CA GLU A 104 5.57 20.29 -1.86
C GLU A 104 4.13 20.83 -1.89
N LEU A 105 3.14 19.93 -2.01
CA LEU A 105 1.72 20.30 -2.07
C LEU A 105 1.23 20.86 -0.72
N LYS A 106 1.72 20.32 0.40
CA LYS A 106 1.39 20.81 1.74
C LYS A 106 2.00 22.19 2.00
N GLY A 107 3.24 22.44 1.53
CA GLY A 107 3.91 23.73 1.65
C GLY A 107 3.26 24.86 0.85
N LYS A 108 2.61 24.54 -0.28
CA LYS A 108 1.88 25.52 -1.13
C LYS A 108 0.47 25.87 -0.63
N LYS A 109 -0.03 25.17 0.38
CA LYS A 109 -1.33 25.48 1.02
C LYS A 109 -1.18 26.49 2.17
N GLY A 110 0.03 26.96 2.46
CA GLY A 110 0.34 28.04 3.39
C GLY A 110 0.50 29.38 2.68
#